data_AF-A0A4P2VQ26-F1
#
_entry.id   AF-A0A4P2VQ26-F1
#
_cell.length_a   1.000
_cell.length_b   1.000
_cell.length_c   1.000
_cell.angle_alpha   90.00
_cell.angle_beta   90.00
_cell.angle_gamma   90.00
#
_symmetry.space_group_name_H-M   'P 1'
#
loop_
_entity.id
_entity.type
_entity.pdbx_description
1 polymer ?
#
loop_
_entity_poly.entity_id
_entity_poly.type
_entity_poly.pdbx_seq_one_letter_code
_entity_poly.pdbx_strand_id
1 'polypeptide(L)'
;MKKARQKYLEGFIPKNIIECLNELEKKVEQGLFTAWSFANNDYQVSCFWADEFKPSEIKSADGLRPSIHPTFDLASLTKPIFINLYLRYLLKNDFASLIHEPIKNLIKLEQCDIGNKDFYYFFNDPKNLHFTLDSFLSHMSGAKNWHWMGSCLWLQKATSHHNNANVYYSTLDNKDPLFHENVLGNLNKKAINDLNEQNFSSMIYSDINYYILARIIEMIDDENETWEKRLFFLNNYLDTEFSHASINSSYLKNCVPYYPYISSYNSELVSHQFKSFHFGSVHDSNANILSALGEKSNIVSGHAGLFGNISDLAKAVTALSRSQYIVRNNSAKEKRRFIAGLDTPETKTTTAGIKNWPIQFGDVFGHLGYTGTSFWFYNQLNKKVSDDYHILLTNRTSERKKMGVLKCPRILIVSEIKNNSTQYFQFMNKDISLIPFSEVHDLCQELSGYSHRIWDTGVLRSYPDMASIRKSIAHKLWDV
;
A
#
# COMPACT_ATOMS: atom_id res chain seq x y z
N MET A 1 -19.85 -18.71 -9.76
CA MET A 1 -20.97 -19.03 -8.83
C MET A 1 -22.06 -19.86 -9.53
N LYS A 2 -22.77 -20.76 -8.83
CA LYS A 2 -23.91 -21.50 -9.41
C LYS A 2 -25.14 -20.59 -9.56
N LYS A 3 -25.96 -20.80 -10.61
CA LYS A 3 -27.16 -20.00 -10.92
C LYS A 3 -28.11 -19.79 -9.73
N ALA A 4 -28.31 -20.80 -8.87
CA ALA A 4 -29.19 -20.70 -7.71
C ALA A 4 -28.71 -19.67 -6.66
N ARG A 5 -27.39 -19.61 -6.40
CA ARG A 5 -26.79 -18.61 -5.50
C ARG A 5 -26.89 -17.21 -6.06
N GLN A 6 -26.67 -17.09 -7.36
CA GLN A 6 -26.82 -15.81 -8.06
C GLN A 6 -28.24 -15.26 -7.90
N LYS A 7 -29.26 -16.09 -8.18
CA LYS A 7 -30.66 -15.69 -8.05
C LYS A 7 -31.03 -15.27 -6.63
N TYR A 8 -30.45 -15.93 -5.61
CA TYR A 8 -30.64 -15.53 -4.21
C TYR A 8 -30.05 -14.14 -3.95
N LEU A 9 -28.80 -13.90 -4.35
CA LEU A 9 -28.13 -12.61 -4.18
C LEU A 9 -28.77 -11.48 -4.98
N GLU A 10 -29.35 -11.76 -6.15
CA GLU A 10 -30.09 -10.78 -6.98
C GLU A 10 -31.29 -10.16 -6.24
N GLY A 11 -31.78 -10.79 -5.17
CA GLY A 11 -32.79 -10.19 -4.28
C GLY A 11 -32.26 -9.11 -3.33
N PHE A 12 -30.94 -8.98 -3.21
CA PHE A 12 -30.27 -8.11 -2.22
C PHE A 12 -29.24 -7.16 -2.83
N ILE A 13 -28.64 -7.55 -3.96
CA ILE A 13 -27.45 -6.91 -4.52
C ILE A 13 -27.72 -6.51 -5.98
N PRO A 14 -27.32 -5.31 -6.43
CA PRO A 14 -27.44 -4.91 -7.83
C PRO A 14 -26.68 -5.83 -8.80
N LYS A 15 -27.21 -5.93 -10.02
CA LYS A 15 -26.68 -6.83 -11.06
C LYS A 15 -25.19 -6.62 -11.36
N ASN A 16 -24.75 -5.37 -11.50
CA ASN A 16 -23.34 -5.06 -11.81
C ASN A 16 -22.38 -5.51 -10.69
N ILE A 17 -22.81 -5.40 -9.42
CA ILE A 17 -22.05 -5.87 -8.25
C ILE A 17 -21.98 -7.41 -8.25
N ILE A 18 -23.07 -8.09 -8.62
CA ILE A 18 -23.10 -9.56 -8.78
C ILE A 18 -22.19 -10.02 -9.92
N GLU A 19 -22.12 -9.29 -11.02
CA GLU A 19 -21.21 -9.58 -12.12
C GLU A 19 -19.74 -9.47 -11.68
N CYS A 20 -19.39 -8.45 -10.88
CA CYS A 20 -18.05 -8.35 -10.25
C CYS A 20 -17.76 -9.54 -9.34
N LEU A 21 -18.68 -9.89 -8.45
CA LEU A 21 -18.55 -11.03 -7.53
C LEU A 21 -18.32 -12.33 -8.30
N ASN A 22 -19.12 -12.59 -9.32
CA ASN A 22 -19.02 -13.78 -10.17
C ASN A 22 -17.64 -13.92 -10.81
N GLU A 23 -17.10 -12.81 -11.31
CA GLU A 23 -15.79 -12.79 -11.92
C GLU A 23 -14.68 -13.04 -10.91
N LEU A 24 -14.70 -12.35 -9.77
CA LEU A 24 -13.67 -12.48 -8.73
C LEU A 24 -13.68 -13.89 -8.11
N GLU A 25 -14.85 -14.46 -7.83
CA GLU A 25 -14.95 -15.83 -7.30
C GLU A 25 -14.45 -16.87 -8.33
N LYS A 26 -14.63 -16.63 -9.63
CA LYS A 26 -14.01 -17.49 -10.67
C LYS A 26 -12.48 -17.40 -10.62
N LYS A 27 -11.91 -16.24 -10.28
CA LYS A 27 -10.46 -16.08 -10.10
C LYS A 27 -9.94 -16.71 -8.81
N VAL A 28 -10.76 -16.74 -7.76
CA VAL A 28 -10.49 -17.52 -6.54
C VAL A 28 -10.47 -19.02 -6.84
N GLU A 29 -11.44 -19.52 -7.61
CA GLU A 29 -11.48 -20.93 -8.05
C GLU A 29 -10.24 -21.31 -8.90
N GLN A 30 -9.65 -20.34 -9.61
CA GLN A 30 -8.40 -20.48 -10.37
C GLN A 30 -7.13 -20.35 -9.52
N GLY A 31 -7.26 -20.05 -8.22
CA GLY A 31 -6.14 -19.90 -7.31
C GLY A 31 -5.33 -18.61 -7.47
N LEU A 32 -5.90 -17.56 -8.07
CA LEU A 32 -5.16 -16.29 -8.29
C LEU A 32 -4.99 -15.47 -6.99
N PHE A 33 -5.97 -15.58 -6.10
CA PHE A 33 -6.04 -15.00 -4.77
C PHE A 33 -7.14 -15.71 -3.99
N THR A 34 -7.21 -15.51 -2.67
CA THR A 34 -8.18 -16.22 -1.82
C THR A 34 -9.26 -15.33 -1.21
N ALA A 35 -8.94 -14.06 -1.04
CA ALA A 35 -9.84 -13.02 -0.58
C ALA A 35 -9.82 -11.84 -1.55
N TRP A 36 -10.89 -11.07 -1.57
CA TRP A 36 -10.96 -9.84 -2.33
C TRP A 36 -11.91 -8.84 -1.67
N SER A 37 -11.70 -7.57 -1.95
CA SER A 37 -12.65 -6.49 -1.69
C SER A 37 -12.72 -5.54 -2.88
N PHE A 38 -13.87 -4.96 -3.14
CA PHE A 38 -13.99 -3.84 -4.06
C PHE A 38 -14.96 -2.81 -3.52
N ALA A 39 -14.84 -1.58 -4.00
CA ALA A 39 -15.76 -0.52 -3.67
C ALA A 39 -15.96 0.45 -4.83
N ASN A 40 -17.11 1.12 -4.80
CA ASN A 40 -17.37 2.37 -5.49
C ASN A 40 -18.12 3.30 -4.52
N ASN A 41 -18.75 4.36 -5.03
CA ASN A 41 -19.51 5.34 -4.25
C ASN A 41 -20.73 4.77 -3.52
N ASP A 42 -21.26 3.65 -4.01
CA ASP A 42 -22.53 3.09 -3.53
C ASP A 42 -22.31 1.87 -2.64
N TYR A 43 -21.30 1.05 -2.96
CA TYR A 43 -21.10 -0.25 -2.32
C TYR A 43 -19.65 -0.49 -1.90
N GLN A 44 -19.48 -1.20 -0.79
CA GLN A 44 -18.24 -1.84 -0.37
C GLN A 44 -18.52 -3.34 -0.19
N VAL A 45 -17.76 -4.18 -0.88
CA VAL A 45 -18.01 -5.62 -0.92
C VAL A 45 -16.72 -6.37 -0.65
N SER A 46 -16.78 -7.36 0.23
CA SER A 46 -15.63 -8.24 0.53
C SER A 46 -16.05 -9.70 0.54
N CYS A 47 -15.17 -10.58 0.06
CA CYS A 47 -15.35 -12.02 0.18
C CYS A 47 -14.03 -12.69 0.55
N PHE A 48 -14.05 -13.55 1.57
CA PHE A 48 -12.85 -14.20 2.13
C PHE A 48 -13.23 -15.51 2.82
N TRP A 49 -12.25 -16.37 3.12
CA TRP A 49 -12.50 -17.51 4.00
C TRP A 49 -12.42 -17.09 5.47
N ALA A 50 -13.29 -17.63 6.33
CA ALA A 50 -13.33 -17.25 7.75
C ALA A 50 -12.00 -17.48 8.50
N ASP A 51 -11.11 -18.35 8.01
CA ASP A 51 -9.78 -18.58 8.58
C ASP A 51 -8.74 -17.51 8.26
N GLU A 52 -9.02 -16.63 7.29
CA GLU A 52 -8.05 -15.68 6.71
C GLU A 52 -8.06 -14.30 7.35
N PHE A 53 -9.06 -14.00 8.17
CA PHE A 53 -9.19 -12.68 8.77
C PHE A 53 -9.67 -12.81 10.20
N LYS A 54 -9.02 -12.07 11.09
CA LYS A 54 -9.47 -11.93 12.47
C LYS A 54 -9.98 -10.51 12.68
N PRO A 55 -11.30 -10.31 12.85
CA PRO A 55 -11.86 -9.01 13.18
C PRO A 55 -11.21 -8.46 14.45
N SER A 56 -10.70 -7.23 14.39
CA SER A 56 -10.34 -6.45 15.56
C SER A 56 -11.57 -5.77 16.14
N GLU A 57 -11.56 -5.59 17.46
CA GLU A 57 -12.46 -4.62 18.10
C GLU A 57 -11.86 -3.21 17.92
N ILE A 58 -12.55 -2.35 17.18
CA ILE A 58 -12.15 -0.95 16.91
C ILE A 58 -12.72 -0.08 18.01
N LYS A 59 -11.90 0.76 18.65
CA LYS A 59 -12.42 1.85 19.48
C LYS A 59 -12.82 3.02 18.58
N SER A 60 -14.13 3.26 18.42
CA SER A 60 -14.66 4.47 17.82
C SER A 60 -15.08 5.49 18.88
N ALA A 61 -15.29 6.75 18.49
CA ALA A 61 -15.83 7.80 19.36
C ALA A 61 -17.20 7.42 19.97
N ASP A 62 -17.96 6.55 19.31
CA ASP A 62 -19.27 6.05 19.73
C ASP A 62 -19.20 4.70 20.48
N GLY A 63 -18.01 4.23 20.86
CA GLY A 63 -17.78 2.93 21.50
C GLY A 63 -17.06 1.92 20.61
N LEU A 64 -16.98 0.66 21.07
CA LEU A 64 -16.33 -0.40 20.29
C LEU A 64 -17.19 -0.78 19.08
N ARG A 65 -16.65 -0.66 17.86
CA ARG A 65 -17.24 -1.20 16.64
C ARG A 65 -16.30 -2.26 16.08
N PRO A 66 -16.77 -3.42 15.63
CA PRO A 66 -15.88 -4.41 15.03
C PRO A 66 -15.51 -4.00 13.60
N SER A 67 -14.26 -4.28 13.20
CA SER A 67 -13.87 -4.17 11.80
C SER A 67 -14.71 -5.14 10.97
N ILE A 68 -15.50 -4.59 10.06
CA ILE A 68 -16.46 -5.35 9.28
C ILE A 68 -15.75 -6.02 8.09
N HIS A 69 -14.86 -5.29 7.42
CA HIS A 69 -14.19 -5.75 6.20
C HIS A 69 -12.75 -6.24 6.49
N PRO A 70 -12.26 -7.27 5.76
CA PRO A 70 -10.92 -7.78 5.95
C PRO A 70 -9.83 -6.76 5.58
N THR A 71 -8.70 -6.82 6.30
CA THR A 71 -7.53 -5.96 6.09
C THR A 71 -6.55 -6.57 5.09
N PHE A 72 -6.09 -5.80 4.11
CA PHE A 72 -5.18 -6.24 3.04
C PHE A 72 -3.81 -5.56 3.14
N ASP A 73 -2.81 -6.14 2.46
CA ASP A 73 -1.52 -5.50 2.20
C ASP A 73 -1.73 -4.58 0.99
N LEU A 74 -1.66 -3.28 1.23
CA LEU A 74 -1.94 -2.30 0.20
C LEU A 74 -0.80 -2.16 -0.82
N ALA A 75 0.35 -2.82 -0.58
CA ALA A 75 1.53 -2.78 -1.43
C ALA A 75 1.89 -1.33 -1.81
N SER A 76 2.15 -1.05 -3.08
CA SER A 76 2.50 0.31 -3.53
C SER A 76 1.41 1.36 -3.35
N LEU A 77 0.16 1.00 -3.00
CA LEU A 77 -0.82 2.02 -2.61
C LEU A 77 -0.39 2.76 -1.33
N THR A 78 0.56 2.23 -0.56
CA THR A 78 1.26 2.94 0.52
C THR A 78 1.78 4.31 0.07
N LYS A 79 2.28 4.41 -1.17
CA LYS A 79 2.83 5.66 -1.75
C LYS A 79 1.82 6.82 -1.68
N PRO A 80 0.65 6.73 -2.35
CA PRO A 80 -0.34 7.80 -2.30
C PRO A 80 -1.12 7.87 -0.97
N ILE A 81 -1.36 6.73 -0.29
CA ILE A 81 -2.26 6.69 0.88
C ILE A 81 -1.54 7.07 2.17
N PHE A 82 -0.26 6.74 2.31
CA PHE A 82 0.52 7.06 3.49
C PHE A 82 1.35 8.32 3.25
N ILE A 83 2.39 8.24 2.43
CA ILE A 83 3.38 9.31 2.30
C ILE A 83 2.80 10.57 1.66
N ASN A 84 2.12 10.43 0.52
CA ASN A 84 1.58 11.58 -0.20
C ASN A 84 0.44 12.26 0.56
N LEU A 85 -0.50 11.48 1.11
CA LEU A 85 -1.60 11.99 1.92
C LEU A 85 -1.10 12.68 3.20
N TYR A 86 -0.05 12.13 3.83
CA TYR A 86 0.59 12.77 4.97
C TYR A 86 1.25 14.10 4.60
N LEU A 87 1.98 14.18 3.48
CA LEU A 87 2.56 15.45 2.99
C LEU A 87 1.48 16.49 2.67
N ARG A 88 0.36 16.07 2.05
CA ARG A 88 -0.79 16.94 1.78
C ARG A 88 -1.42 17.47 3.05
N TYR A 89 -1.49 16.65 4.09
CA TYR A 89 -1.94 17.08 5.40
C TYR A 89 -0.94 18.08 6.03
N LEU A 90 0.34 17.73 6.05
CA LEU A 90 1.39 18.53 6.69
C LEU A 90 1.49 19.93 6.08
N LEU A 91 1.44 20.01 4.75
CA LEU A 91 1.56 21.26 4.00
C LEU A 91 0.20 21.94 3.74
N LYS A 92 -0.92 21.29 4.09
CA LYS A 92 -2.28 21.83 4.00
C LYS A 92 -2.57 22.50 2.64
N ASN A 93 -3.00 23.76 2.68
CA ASN A 93 -3.32 24.55 1.49
C ASN A 93 -2.07 24.95 0.68
N ASP A 94 -0.91 24.96 1.32
CA ASP A 94 0.36 25.35 0.70
C ASP A 94 1.00 24.18 -0.05
N PHE A 95 0.48 22.96 0.08
CA PHE A 95 0.99 21.78 -0.64
C PHE A 95 1.12 22.07 -2.15
N ALA A 96 0.10 22.67 -2.78
CA ALA A 96 0.11 22.92 -4.21
C ALA A 96 1.22 23.88 -4.66
N SER A 97 1.57 24.88 -3.83
CA SER A 97 2.67 25.81 -4.12
C SER A 97 4.03 25.21 -3.75
N LEU A 98 4.12 24.48 -2.63
CA LEU A 98 5.39 24.01 -2.07
C LEU A 98 5.91 22.73 -2.72
N ILE A 99 5.08 21.97 -3.45
CA ILE A 99 5.56 20.72 -4.09
C ILE A 99 6.65 20.95 -5.14
N HIS A 100 6.73 22.16 -5.69
CA HIS A 100 7.72 22.56 -6.69
C HIS A 100 8.88 23.38 -6.10
N GLU A 101 8.85 23.70 -4.80
CA GLU A 101 9.96 24.37 -4.14
C GLU A 101 11.14 23.42 -3.95
N PRO A 102 12.38 23.92 -4.04
CA PRO A 102 13.57 23.18 -3.63
C PRO A 102 13.40 22.63 -2.21
N ILE A 103 13.74 21.35 -1.98
CA ILE A 103 13.60 20.71 -0.67
C ILE A 103 14.35 21.46 0.42
N LYS A 104 15.48 22.10 0.08
CA LYS A 104 16.21 23.01 0.96
C LYS A 104 15.32 24.03 1.67
N ASN A 105 14.28 24.53 1.00
CA ASN A 105 13.38 25.55 1.53
C ASN A 105 12.34 24.98 2.52
N LEU A 106 12.22 23.65 2.59
CA LEU A 106 11.24 22.95 3.41
C LEU A 106 11.84 22.37 4.69
N ILE A 107 13.10 21.91 4.63
CA ILE A 107 13.75 21.17 5.72
C ILE A 107 14.49 22.10 6.70
N LYS A 108 14.59 21.69 7.97
CA LYS A 108 15.32 22.44 9.01
C LYS A 108 16.38 21.59 9.71
N LEU A 109 17.55 22.16 9.99
CA LEU A 109 18.66 21.44 10.62
C LEU A 109 18.30 20.97 12.03
N GLU A 110 17.66 21.84 12.81
CA GLU A 110 17.18 21.53 14.17
C GLU A 110 16.23 20.32 14.25
N GLN A 111 15.60 19.93 13.13
CA GLN A 111 14.69 18.79 13.04
C GLN A 111 15.39 17.50 12.57
N CYS A 112 16.69 17.57 12.24
CA CYS A 112 17.44 16.42 11.76
C CYS A 112 18.05 15.62 12.92
N ASP A 113 17.62 14.37 13.08
CA ASP A 113 18.34 13.40 13.91
C ASP A 113 19.73 13.06 13.30
N ILE A 114 20.53 12.28 14.03
CA ILE A 114 21.86 11.87 13.57
C ILE A 114 21.80 11.16 12.22
N GLY A 115 20.75 10.38 11.95
CA GLY A 115 20.58 9.65 10.71
C GLY A 115 20.31 10.55 9.50
N ASN A 116 19.55 11.62 9.68
CA ASN A 116 19.08 12.48 8.59
C ASN A 116 20.00 13.63 8.20
N LYS A 117 21.10 13.86 8.95
CA LYS A 117 22.09 14.89 8.62
C LYS A 117 22.66 14.76 7.20
N ASP A 118 22.89 13.53 6.73
CA ASP A 118 23.40 13.29 5.38
C ASP A 118 22.44 13.83 4.31
N PHE A 119 21.13 13.63 4.48
CA PHE A 119 20.12 14.20 3.58
C PHE A 119 20.04 15.72 3.69
N TYR A 120 20.10 16.27 4.92
CA TYR A 120 20.09 17.71 5.11
C TYR A 120 21.22 18.39 4.35
N TYR A 121 22.46 17.90 4.49
CA TYR A 121 23.61 18.47 3.80
C TYR A 121 23.53 18.25 2.29
N PHE A 122 23.06 17.07 1.85
CA PHE A 122 22.84 16.79 0.43
C PHE A 122 21.88 17.80 -0.21
N PHE A 123 20.70 18.02 0.37
CA PHE A 123 19.71 18.96 -0.18
C PHE A 123 20.10 20.43 -0.02
N ASN A 124 20.97 20.77 0.94
CA ASN A 124 21.47 22.13 1.12
C ASN A 124 22.60 22.51 0.15
N ASP A 125 23.26 21.54 -0.48
CA ASP A 125 24.28 21.79 -1.49
C ASP A 125 23.69 22.60 -2.67
N PRO A 126 24.30 23.74 -3.06
CA PRO A 126 23.84 24.53 -4.20
C PRO A 126 23.65 23.76 -5.51
N LYS A 127 24.32 22.62 -5.70
CA LYS A 127 24.17 21.76 -6.88
C LYS A 127 22.83 20.99 -6.89
N ASN A 128 22.24 20.79 -5.72
CA ASN A 128 21.07 19.94 -5.51
C ASN A 128 19.75 20.73 -5.36
N LEU A 129 19.74 22.03 -5.68
CA LEU A 129 18.55 22.88 -5.59
C LEU A 129 17.41 22.49 -6.56
N HIS A 130 17.69 21.61 -7.51
CA HIS A 130 16.70 21.12 -8.47
C HIS A 130 15.78 20.04 -7.91
N PHE A 131 16.10 19.45 -6.75
CA PHE A 131 15.25 18.46 -6.09
C PHE A 131 14.07 19.11 -5.38
N THR A 132 12.86 18.68 -5.74
CA THR A 132 11.58 19.13 -5.18
C THR A 132 10.77 17.95 -4.67
N LEU A 133 9.73 18.17 -3.86
CA LEU A 133 8.83 17.07 -3.46
C LEU A 133 8.22 16.37 -4.69
N ASP A 134 7.81 17.14 -5.70
CA ASP A 134 7.24 16.59 -6.92
C ASP A 134 8.25 15.74 -7.71
N SER A 135 9.54 16.08 -7.70
CA SER A 135 10.57 15.27 -8.37
C SER A 135 10.61 13.84 -7.80
N PHE A 136 10.39 13.67 -6.49
CA PHE A 136 10.32 12.35 -5.87
C PHE A 136 8.95 11.70 -6.01
N LEU A 137 7.87 12.44 -5.73
CA LEU A 137 6.49 11.95 -5.84
C LEU A 137 6.20 11.41 -7.25
N SER A 138 6.74 12.07 -8.27
CA SER A 138 6.54 11.76 -9.69
C SER A 138 7.63 10.87 -10.29
N HIS A 139 8.54 10.33 -9.46
CA HIS A 139 9.60 9.41 -9.89
C HIS A 139 10.58 10.02 -10.92
N MET A 140 10.81 11.33 -10.86
CA MET A 140 11.65 12.11 -11.77
C MET A 140 12.94 12.63 -11.12
N SER A 141 13.24 12.22 -9.89
CA SER A 141 14.45 12.60 -9.15
C SER A 141 15.75 12.01 -9.72
N GLY A 142 15.67 11.13 -10.73
CA GLY A 142 16.83 10.39 -11.20
C GLY A 142 17.24 9.21 -10.29
N ALA A 143 16.43 8.88 -9.28
CA ALA A 143 16.58 7.67 -8.50
C ALA A 143 16.57 6.41 -9.39
N LYS A 144 17.59 5.57 -9.25
CA LYS A 144 17.65 4.27 -9.92
C LYS A 144 16.61 3.30 -9.35
N ASN A 145 16.28 2.24 -10.10
CA ASN A 145 15.50 1.13 -9.55
C ASN A 145 16.21 0.56 -8.32
N TRP A 146 15.47 0.39 -7.21
CA TRP A 146 16.06 -0.09 -5.96
C TRP A 146 16.32 -1.59 -6.02
N HIS A 147 17.39 -1.98 -6.69
CA HIS A 147 17.90 -3.33 -6.57
C HIS A 147 18.62 -3.45 -5.23
N TRP A 148 17.85 -3.97 -4.26
CA TRP A 148 18.32 -4.59 -3.02
C TRP A 148 18.77 -3.64 -1.89
N MET A 149 17.81 -3.29 -1.01
CA MET A 149 18.04 -2.65 0.30
C MET A 149 18.97 -3.45 1.22
N GLY A 150 19.01 -4.78 1.07
CA GLY A 150 19.86 -5.63 1.91
C GLY A 150 21.35 -5.27 1.81
N SER A 151 21.80 -4.58 0.75
CA SER A 151 23.18 -4.08 0.64
C SER A 151 23.56 -3.14 1.75
N CYS A 152 22.59 -2.34 2.20
CA CYS A 152 22.76 -1.36 3.26
C CYS A 152 22.87 -2.02 4.64
N LEU A 153 22.35 -3.24 4.76
CA LEU A 153 22.43 -4.04 5.98
C LEU A 153 23.67 -4.94 6.00
N TRP A 154 24.23 -5.32 4.83
CA TRP A 154 25.11 -6.50 4.76
C TRP A 154 26.31 -6.45 3.80
N LEU A 155 26.62 -5.38 3.05
CA LEU A 155 27.67 -5.47 2.02
C LEU A 155 29.10 -5.07 2.47
N GLN A 156 30.07 -5.99 2.30
CA GLN A 156 31.54 -5.78 2.20
C GLN A 156 31.94 -5.52 0.72
N LYS A 157 33.03 -4.82 0.34
CA LYS A 157 34.43 -4.82 0.81
C LYS A 157 35.15 -3.47 0.57
N ALA A 158 36.04 -3.09 1.49
CA ALA A 158 37.44 -2.78 1.17
C ALA A 158 38.31 -3.10 2.40
N THR A 159 39.44 -3.76 2.18
CA THR A 159 40.41 -4.16 3.20
C THR A 159 41.10 -2.94 3.83
N SER A 160 41.80 -3.17 4.94
CA SER A 160 42.46 -2.25 5.89
C SER A 160 43.44 -1.19 5.34
N HIS A 161 43.46 -0.93 4.02
CA HIS A 161 44.39 -0.01 3.37
C HIS A 161 43.71 1.13 2.58
N HIS A 162 42.40 1.35 2.73
CA HIS A 162 41.69 2.38 1.96
C HIS A 162 40.97 3.42 2.84
N ASN A 163 41.47 4.66 2.82
CA ASN A 163 40.84 5.88 3.37
C ASN A 163 39.65 6.37 2.52
N ASN A 164 38.80 5.46 2.02
CA ASN A 164 37.72 5.85 1.12
C ASN A 164 36.48 6.29 1.93
N ALA A 165 35.93 7.47 1.65
CA ALA A 165 34.78 8.03 2.37
C ALA A 165 33.45 7.26 2.15
N ASN A 166 33.47 6.24 1.29
CA ASN A 166 32.31 5.43 0.89
C ASN A 166 32.15 4.12 1.71
N VAL A 167 32.68 4.05 2.94
CA VAL A 167 32.60 2.84 3.77
C VAL A 167 31.24 2.77 4.51
N TYR A 168 30.46 1.74 4.19
CA TYR A 168 29.30 1.30 4.98
C TYR A 168 29.78 0.51 6.21
N TYR A 169 29.12 0.65 7.37
CA TYR A 169 29.47 -0.12 8.57
C TYR A 169 29.35 -1.64 8.30
N SER A 170 30.41 -2.38 8.64
CA SER A 170 30.78 -3.66 8.01
C SER A 170 30.26 -4.93 8.69
N THR A 171 29.78 -4.84 9.92
CA THR A 171 29.05 -5.91 10.63
C THR A 171 28.21 -5.24 11.69
N LEU A 172 26.91 -5.13 11.42
CA LEU A 172 25.98 -4.59 12.39
C LEU A 172 25.56 -5.73 13.31
N ASP A 173 26.19 -5.81 14.48
CA ASP A 173 25.69 -6.66 15.55
C ASP A 173 24.33 -6.11 15.97
N ASN A 174 23.27 -6.92 15.90
CA ASN A 174 21.95 -6.49 16.35
C ASN A 174 21.89 -6.22 17.87
N LYS A 175 22.97 -6.54 18.60
CA LYS A 175 23.21 -6.17 19.99
C LYS A 175 23.98 -4.85 20.16
N ASP A 176 24.51 -4.27 19.09
CA ASP A 176 25.14 -2.94 19.13
C ASP A 176 24.09 -1.90 19.54
N PRO A 177 24.32 -1.11 20.61
CA PRO A 177 23.42 -0.01 20.98
C PRO A 177 23.17 0.98 19.83
N LEU A 178 24.11 1.12 18.90
CA LEU A 178 24.03 1.99 17.72
C LEU A 178 23.54 1.27 16.46
N PHE A 179 23.08 0.02 16.57
CA PHE A 179 22.63 -0.79 15.43
C PHE A 179 21.67 -0.02 14.51
N HIS A 180 20.61 0.56 15.08
CA HIS A 180 19.59 1.27 14.31
C HIS A 180 20.13 2.54 13.64
N GLU A 181 20.96 3.31 14.35
CA GLU A 181 21.58 4.53 13.82
C GLU A 181 22.52 4.20 12.64
N ASN A 182 23.31 3.13 12.77
CA ASN A 182 24.22 2.69 11.74
C ASN A 182 23.47 2.13 10.51
N VAL A 183 22.38 1.36 10.71
CA VAL A 183 21.49 0.92 9.63
C VAL A 183 20.92 2.13 8.88
N LEU A 184 20.38 3.11 9.62
CA LEU A 184 19.79 4.31 9.04
C LEU A 184 20.82 5.12 8.24
N GLY A 185 22.00 5.35 8.80
CA GLY A 185 23.10 6.04 8.10
C GLY A 185 23.53 5.32 6.83
N ASN A 186 23.65 3.99 6.85
CA ASN A 186 23.95 3.20 5.66
C ASN A 186 22.84 3.33 4.60
N LEU A 187 21.58 3.22 4.99
CA LEU A 187 20.44 3.36 4.07
C LEU A 187 20.40 4.75 3.43
N ASN A 188 20.61 5.81 4.21
CA ASN A 188 20.59 7.19 3.74
C ASN A 188 21.70 7.44 2.72
N LYS A 189 22.94 7.02 3.03
CA LYS A 189 24.07 7.11 2.09
C LYS A 189 23.81 6.34 0.79
N LYS A 190 23.25 5.14 0.88
CA LYS A 190 22.92 4.35 -0.33
C LYS A 190 21.86 5.04 -1.18
N ALA A 191 20.79 5.53 -0.55
CA ALA A 191 19.72 6.23 -1.25
C ALA A 191 20.24 7.48 -1.97
N ILE A 192 21.11 8.27 -1.33
CA ILE A 192 21.78 9.42 -1.95
C ILE A 192 22.63 8.98 -3.15
N ASN A 193 23.47 7.94 -2.99
CA ASN A 193 24.34 7.43 -4.06
C ASN A 193 23.57 6.84 -5.26
N ASP A 194 22.31 6.48 -5.07
CA ASP A 194 21.45 5.95 -6.12
C ASP A 194 20.66 7.04 -6.88
N LEU A 195 20.78 8.31 -6.47
CA LEU A 195 20.35 9.45 -7.27
C LEU A 195 21.36 9.69 -8.39
N ASN A 196 20.90 9.62 -9.64
CA ASN A 196 21.72 9.90 -10.80
C ASN A 196 21.24 11.18 -11.49
N GLU A 197 22.05 12.24 -11.45
CA GLU A 197 21.76 13.52 -12.10
C GLU A 197 21.46 13.36 -13.60
N GLN A 198 22.10 12.41 -14.29
CA GLN A 198 21.85 12.17 -15.72
C GLN A 198 20.43 11.66 -16.00
N ASN A 199 19.79 11.07 -15.00
CA ASN A 199 18.43 10.56 -15.08
C ASN A 199 17.41 11.55 -14.49
N PHE A 200 17.84 12.70 -13.96
CA PHE A 200 16.91 13.69 -13.45
C PHE A 200 15.94 14.12 -14.56
N SER A 201 14.68 14.39 -14.20
CA SER A 201 13.53 14.60 -15.10
C SER A 201 13.07 13.39 -15.90
N SER A 202 13.81 12.28 -15.93
CA SER A 202 13.34 11.03 -16.54
C SER A 202 12.48 10.25 -15.54
N MET A 203 11.31 9.77 -15.97
CA MET A 203 10.44 8.97 -15.13
C MET A 203 10.99 7.56 -14.96
N ILE A 204 11.50 7.25 -13.77
CA ILE A 204 12.02 5.94 -13.36
C ILE A 204 11.31 5.52 -12.07
N TYR A 205 10.37 4.59 -12.18
CA TYR A 205 9.64 4.08 -11.02
C TYR A 205 10.60 3.42 -10.03
N SER A 206 10.79 4.05 -8.88
CA SER A 206 11.77 3.62 -7.89
C SER A 206 11.26 3.83 -6.47
N ASP A 207 11.42 2.80 -5.65
CA ASP A 207 11.10 2.78 -4.23
C ASP A 207 11.99 3.74 -3.41
N ILE A 208 13.19 4.06 -3.90
CA ILE A 208 14.11 5.02 -3.27
C ILE A 208 13.44 6.38 -3.12
N ASN A 209 12.63 6.80 -4.11
CA ASN A 209 11.92 8.07 -4.04
C ASN A 209 11.08 8.18 -2.77
N TYR A 210 10.36 7.11 -2.44
CA TYR A 210 9.43 7.12 -1.32
C TYR A 210 10.11 6.82 0.02
N TYR A 211 11.26 6.15 0.00
CA TYR A 211 12.15 6.14 1.18
C TYR A 211 12.68 7.54 1.49
N ILE A 212 13.19 8.25 0.48
CA ILE A 212 13.68 9.63 0.65
C ILE A 212 12.55 10.55 1.09
N LEU A 213 11.34 10.44 0.52
CA LEU A 213 10.19 11.22 0.97
C LEU A 213 9.83 10.97 2.45
N ALA A 214 9.94 9.73 2.94
CA ALA A 214 9.76 9.44 4.36
C ALA A 214 10.79 10.20 5.22
N ARG A 215 12.06 10.24 4.80
CA ARG A 215 13.11 11.00 5.47
C ARG A 215 12.88 12.52 5.40
N ILE A 216 12.37 13.02 4.29
CA ILE A 216 11.99 14.43 4.14
C ILE A 216 10.86 14.78 5.11
N ILE A 217 9.82 13.94 5.24
CA ILE A 217 8.74 14.16 6.22
C ILE A 217 9.30 14.29 7.63
N GLU A 218 10.25 13.43 8.03
CA GLU A 218 10.89 13.51 9.35
C GLU A 218 11.60 14.84 9.60
N MET A 219 12.15 15.45 8.55
CA MET A 219 12.86 16.74 8.61
C MET A 219 11.96 17.97 8.44
N ILE A 220 10.65 17.79 8.24
CA ILE A 220 9.67 18.89 8.09
C ILE A 220 8.71 18.92 9.30
N ASP A 221 8.27 17.74 9.75
CA ASP A 221 7.24 17.56 10.77
C ASP A 221 7.82 17.50 12.19
N ASP A 222 7.71 18.62 12.91
CA ASP A 222 8.12 18.77 14.32
C ASP A 222 7.05 18.33 15.33
N GLU A 223 5.79 18.24 14.94
CA GLU A 223 4.70 17.89 15.86
C GLU A 223 4.69 16.38 16.16
N ASN A 224 5.03 15.54 15.17
CA ASN A 224 4.89 14.08 15.27
C ASN A 224 6.23 13.37 15.11
N GLU A 225 7.07 13.44 16.13
CA GLU A 225 8.47 12.95 16.11
C GLU A 225 8.66 11.50 15.58
N THR A 226 7.73 10.58 15.87
CA THR A 226 7.83 9.16 15.49
C THR A 226 6.80 8.78 14.42
N TRP A 227 7.11 7.79 13.60
CA TRP A 227 6.16 7.27 12.62
C TRP A 227 4.89 6.68 13.22
N GLU A 228 4.96 6.17 14.45
CA GLU A 228 3.76 5.77 15.20
C GLU A 228 2.83 6.96 15.44
N LYS A 229 3.37 8.10 15.90
CA LYS A 229 2.59 9.35 16.06
C LYS A 229 2.06 9.83 14.71
N ARG A 230 2.85 9.79 13.64
CA ARG A 230 2.42 10.17 12.27
C ARG A 230 1.28 9.30 11.74
N LEU A 231 1.36 7.98 11.93
CA LEU A 231 0.31 7.05 11.54
C LEU A 231 -0.95 7.23 12.38
N PHE A 232 -0.81 7.38 13.70
CA PHE A 232 -1.92 7.67 14.60
C PHE A 232 -2.62 8.98 14.23
N PHE A 233 -1.84 10.02 13.94
CA PHE A 233 -2.33 11.29 13.46
C PHE A 233 -3.15 11.11 12.16
N LEU A 234 -2.57 10.44 11.16
CA LEU A 234 -3.23 10.20 9.87
C LEU A 234 -4.55 9.43 10.03
N ASN A 235 -4.55 8.41 10.88
CA ASN A 235 -5.73 7.62 11.21
C ASN A 235 -6.83 8.44 11.84
N ASN A 236 -6.50 9.29 12.83
CA ASN A 236 -7.49 10.19 13.44
C ASN A 236 -8.03 11.21 12.43
N TYR A 237 -7.16 11.75 11.59
CA TYR A 237 -7.56 12.73 10.58
C TYR A 237 -8.52 12.14 9.54
N LEU A 238 -8.29 10.89 9.13
CA LEU A 238 -9.11 10.20 8.13
C LEU A 238 -10.27 9.39 8.72
N ASP A 239 -10.34 9.24 10.05
CA ASP A 239 -11.20 8.27 10.73
C ASP A 239 -10.97 6.85 10.20
N THR A 240 -9.72 6.39 10.21
CA THR A 240 -9.28 5.09 9.68
C THR A 240 -8.45 4.29 10.67
N GLU A 241 -8.19 3.03 10.35
CA GLU A 241 -7.33 2.15 11.14
C GLU A 241 -6.20 1.52 10.31
N PHE A 242 -5.51 2.33 9.51
CA PHE A 242 -4.33 1.83 8.82
C PHE A 242 -3.27 1.36 9.82
N SER A 243 -2.62 0.26 9.48
CA SER A 243 -1.44 -0.23 10.18
C SER A 243 -0.26 -0.26 9.22
N HIS A 244 0.95 -0.15 9.75
CA HIS A 244 2.15 -0.22 8.92
C HIS A 244 3.09 -1.29 9.45
N ALA A 245 3.70 -2.08 8.55
CA ALA A 245 4.46 -3.25 8.97
C ALA A 245 5.72 -2.96 9.79
N SER A 246 6.34 -1.80 9.58
CA SER A 246 7.46 -1.33 10.41
C SER A 246 7.04 -0.72 11.76
N ILE A 247 5.74 -0.51 11.99
CA ILE A 247 5.20 0.19 13.17
C ILE A 247 4.35 -0.75 14.04
N ASN A 248 3.51 -1.58 13.41
CA ASN A 248 2.53 -2.46 14.05
C ASN A 248 2.68 -3.90 13.56
N SER A 249 3.91 -4.43 13.59
CA SER A 249 4.26 -5.74 13.03
C SER A 249 3.41 -6.88 13.62
N SER A 250 3.07 -6.79 14.90
CA SER A 250 2.28 -7.79 15.62
C SER A 250 0.82 -7.88 15.17
N TYR A 251 0.26 -6.81 14.60
CA TYR A 251 -1.12 -6.75 14.12
C TYR A 251 -1.33 -7.51 12.81
N LEU A 252 -0.25 -7.66 12.02
CA LEU A 252 -0.30 -8.21 10.66
C LEU A 252 -0.79 -9.66 10.60
N LYS A 253 -0.67 -10.41 11.69
CA LYS A 253 -1.21 -11.78 11.82
C LYS A 253 -2.74 -11.86 11.71
N ASN A 254 -3.43 -10.73 11.87
CA ASN A 254 -4.88 -10.62 11.77
C ASN A 254 -5.35 -10.24 10.35
N CYS A 255 -4.42 -9.86 9.47
CA CYS A 255 -4.72 -9.42 8.10
C CYS A 255 -4.85 -10.62 7.15
N VAL A 256 -5.49 -10.38 6.00
CA VAL A 256 -5.55 -11.36 4.90
C VAL A 256 -4.12 -11.78 4.54
N PRO A 257 -3.82 -13.09 4.53
CA PRO A 257 -2.48 -13.58 4.19
C PRO A 257 -2.01 -13.03 2.85
N TYR A 258 -0.77 -12.58 2.82
CA TYR A 258 -0.02 -12.28 1.60
C TYR A 258 1.19 -13.19 1.60
N TYR A 259 1.52 -13.74 0.44
CA TYR A 259 2.70 -14.59 0.31
C TYR A 259 3.79 -13.76 -0.34
N PRO A 260 4.94 -13.55 0.31
CA PRO A 260 6.07 -12.96 -0.37
C PRO A 260 6.42 -13.92 -1.51
N TYR A 261 6.32 -13.46 -2.77
CA TYR A 261 7.11 -14.09 -3.80
C TYR A 261 8.55 -13.79 -3.39
N ILE A 262 9.23 -14.78 -2.81
CA ILE A 262 10.69 -14.76 -2.80
C ILE A 262 11.04 -14.83 -4.28
N SER A 263 11.12 -13.67 -4.93
CA SER A 263 11.61 -13.56 -6.30
C SER A 263 12.97 -14.21 -6.25
N SER A 264 13.09 -15.40 -6.85
CA SER A 264 14.30 -16.22 -6.95
C SER A 264 15.56 -15.38 -6.81
N TYR A 265 16.05 -15.23 -5.57
CA TYR A 265 17.21 -14.41 -5.28
C TYR A 265 18.41 -15.32 -5.47
N ASN A 266 19.06 -15.20 -6.62
CA ASN A 266 20.41 -15.70 -6.86
C ASN A 266 21.43 -14.80 -6.13
N SER A 267 21.27 -14.63 -4.83
CA SER A 267 22.29 -14.00 -4.00
C SER A 267 22.84 -15.05 -3.06
N GLU A 268 24.16 -15.20 -3.04
CA GLU A 268 24.98 -16.08 -2.19
C GLU A 268 24.90 -15.70 -0.68
N LEU A 269 23.73 -15.25 -0.21
CA LEU A 269 23.49 -14.81 1.15
C LEU A 269 22.82 -15.93 1.94
N VAL A 270 23.51 -16.30 3.01
CA VAL A 270 23.39 -17.54 3.76
C VAL A 270 22.00 -17.69 4.40
N SER A 271 21.31 -18.75 4.01
CA SER A 271 19.99 -19.21 4.51
C SER A 271 19.87 -19.33 6.04
N HIS A 272 20.99 -19.33 6.78
CA HIS A 272 21.01 -19.41 8.24
C HIS A 272 20.76 -18.06 8.94
N GLN A 273 21.17 -16.93 8.35
CA GLN A 273 20.92 -15.60 8.91
C GLN A 273 19.48 -15.12 8.63
N PHE A 274 18.84 -15.65 7.59
CA PHE A 274 17.44 -15.38 7.29
C PHE A 274 16.46 -16.04 8.29
N LYS A 275 16.89 -17.06 9.05
CA LYS A 275 16.00 -17.77 10.00
C LYS A 275 15.65 -16.97 11.25
N SER A 276 16.43 -15.95 11.60
CA SER A 276 16.19 -15.13 12.81
C SER A 276 15.30 -13.92 12.56
N PHE A 277 15.09 -13.52 11.30
CA PHE A 277 14.17 -12.44 10.96
C PHE A 277 12.80 -13.03 10.62
N HIS A 278 11.74 -12.46 11.20
CA HIS A 278 10.37 -12.83 10.87
C HIS A 278 10.03 -12.30 9.46
N PHE A 279 10.50 -13.00 8.43
CA PHE A 279 10.12 -12.72 7.05
C PHE A 279 8.67 -13.11 6.81
N GLY A 280 7.95 -12.24 6.11
CA GLY A 280 6.57 -12.49 5.70
C GLY A 280 5.56 -11.53 6.34
N SER A 281 6.03 -10.35 6.76
CA SER A 281 5.21 -9.23 7.25
C SER A 281 4.72 -8.26 6.16
N VAL A 282 5.34 -8.28 4.96
CA VAL A 282 4.88 -7.51 3.78
C VAL A 282 5.22 -8.28 2.52
N HIS A 283 4.43 -8.11 1.47
CA HIS A 283 4.74 -8.69 0.16
C HIS A 283 6.03 -8.11 -0.45
N ASP A 284 6.27 -6.81 -0.31
CA ASP A 284 7.46 -6.16 -0.85
C ASP A 284 8.72 -6.49 -0.03
N SER A 285 9.76 -6.99 -0.68
CA SER A 285 10.98 -7.46 0.00
C SER A 285 11.73 -6.35 0.73
N ASN A 286 11.80 -5.15 0.16
CA ASN A 286 12.48 -4.02 0.78
C ASN A 286 11.71 -3.56 2.03
N ALA A 287 10.38 -3.47 1.95
CA ALA A 287 9.53 -3.16 3.10
C ALA A 287 9.56 -4.25 4.19
N ASN A 288 9.62 -5.52 3.79
CA ASN A 288 9.72 -6.67 4.69
C ASN A 288 11.03 -6.63 5.50
N ILE A 289 12.15 -6.29 4.85
CA ILE A 289 13.44 -6.07 5.51
C ILE A 289 13.33 -4.97 6.57
N LEU A 290 12.73 -3.82 6.24
CA LEU A 290 12.55 -2.72 7.19
C LEU A 290 11.63 -3.10 8.35
N SER A 291 10.55 -3.82 8.07
CA SER A 291 9.66 -4.36 9.11
C SER A 291 10.41 -5.27 10.09
N ALA A 292 11.37 -6.06 9.58
CA ALA A 292 12.16 -6.98 10.39
C ALA A 292 13.17 -6.29 11.33
N LEU A 293 13.45 -4.98 11.15
CA LEU A 293 14.22 -4.18 12.10
C LEU A 293 13.44 -3.87 13.39
N GLY A 294 12.13 -4.11 13.38
CA GLY A 294 11.25 -3.94 14.54
C GLY A 294 10.79 -2.50 14.77
N GLU A 295 9.77 -2.39 15.62
CA GLU A 295 9.00 -1.16 15.88
C GLU A 295 9.86 -0.04 16.48
N LYS A 296 10.94 -0.40 17.20
CA LYS A 296 11.89 0.54 17.80
C LYS A 296 12.82 1.23 16.81
N SER A 297 12.92 0.73 15.58
CA SER A 297 13.81 1.31 14.58
C SER A 297 13.36 2.69 14.10
N ASN A 298 12.05 3.00 14.19
CA ASN A 298 11.44 4.20 13.61
C ASN A 298 11.78 4.39 12.11
N ILE A 299 12.04 3.30 11.39
CA ILE A 299 12.33 3.30 9.95
C ILE A 299 11.17 2.67 9.19
N VAL A 300 10.51 3.45 8.33
CA VAL A 300 9.39 2.95 7.52
C VAL A 300 9.77 2.83 6.05
N SER A 301 9.16 1.86 5.38
CA SER A 301 9.10 1.86 3.92
C SER A 301 8.02 2.84 3.49
N GLY A 302 8.40 3.98 2.93
CA GLY A 302 7.40 4.90 2.35
C GLY A 302 6.75 4.34 1.07
N HIS A 303 7.28 3.26 0.50
CA HIS A 303 6.89 2.75 -0.81
C HIS A 303 5.92 1.56 -0.74
N ALA A 304 5.88 0.83 0.37
CA ALA A 304 5.03 -0.33 0.63
C ALA A 304 4.93 -0.62 2.15
N GLY A 305 4.03 -1.51 2.58
CA GLY A 305 3.93 -1.92 3.99
C GLY A 305 2.77 -1.31 4.76
N LEU A 306 1.93 -0.48 4.13
CA LEU A 306 0.63 -0.07 4.68
C LEU A 306 -0.40 -1.19 4.52
N PHE A 307 -1.19 -1.39 5.56
CA PHE A 307 -2.29 -2.34 5.63
C PHE A 307 -3.58 -1.59 5.97
N GLY A 308 -4.68 -1.97 5.30
CA GLY A 308 -5.98 -1.35 5.52
C GLY A 308 -7.12 -2.17 4.90
N ASN A 309 -8.34 -1.92 5.35
CA ASN A 309 -9.53 -2.51 4.76
C ASN A 309 -10.11 -1.59 3.66
N ILE A 310 -11.16 -2.07 2.99
CA ILE A 310 -11.80 -1.34 1.88
C ILE A 310 -12.48 -0.04 2.33
N SER A 311 -13.01 0.00 3.55
CA SER A 311 -13.69 1.17 4.11
C SER A 311 -12.70 2.29 4.43
N ASP A 312 -11.56 1.95 5.04
CA ASP A 312 -10.48 2.90 5.33
C ASP A 312 -9.92 3.49 4.05
N LEU A 313 -9.67 2.64 3.05
CA LEU A 313 -9.16 3.09 1.76
C LEU A 313 -10.16 4.00 1.03
N ALA A 314 -11.47 3.74 1.12
CA ALA A 314 -12.48 4.63 0.55
C ALA A 314 -12.46 6.04 1.18
N LYS A 315 -12.30 6.13 2.51
CA LYS A 315 -12.14 7.42 3.21
C LYS A 315 -10.88 8.14 2.75
N ALA A 316 -9.75 7.43 2.67
CA ALA A 316 -8.48 7.99 2.21
C ALA A 316 -8.55 8.46 0.74
N VAL A 317 -9.13 7.68 -0.15
CA VAL A 317 -9.32 8.04 -1.58
C VAL A 317 -10.20 9.28 -1.72
N THR A 318 -11.25 9.41 -0.91
CA THR A 318 -12.10 10.62 -0.88
C THR A 318 -11.31 11.85 -0.45
N ALA A 319 -10.52 11.75 0.62
CA ALA A 319 -9.67 12.86 1.08
C ALA A 319 -8.62 13.25 0.03
N LEU A 320 -7.99 12.25 -0.59
CA LEU A 320 -7.00 12.43 -1.65
C LEU A 320 -7.61 13.07 -2.90
N SER A 321 -8.83 12.68 -3.31
CA SER A 321 -9.54 13.28 -4.45
C SER A 321 -9.77 14.79 -4.25
N ARG A 322 -10.22 15.18 -3.05
CA ARG A 322 -10.44 16.58 -2.66
C ARG A 322 -9.15 17.37 -2.66
N SER A 323 -8.08 16.84 -2.06
CA SER A 323 -6.76 17.49 -2.09
C SER A 323 -6.21 17.62 -3.51
N GLN A 324 -6.39 16.59 -4.34
CA GLN A 324 -5.94 16.61 -5.73
C GLN A 324 -6.68 17.65 -6.57
N TYR A 325 -7.97 17.89 -6.32
CA TYR A 325 -8.71 18.99 -6.94
C TYR A 325 -8.04 20.35 -6.71
N ILE A 326 -7.61 20.61 -5.47
CA ILE A 326 -6.91 21.86 -5.11
C ILE A 326 -5.57 21.96 -5.86
N VAL A 327 -4.79 20.89 -5.91
CA VAL A 327 -3.52 20.86 -6.65
C VAL A 327 -3.73 21.22 -8.12
N ARG A 328 -4.72 20.59 -8.77
CA ARG A 328 -5.00 20.82 -10.19
C ARG A 328 -5.50 22.22 -10.51
N ASN A 329 -6.21 22.86 -9.60
CA ASN A 329 -6.66 24.24 -9.81
C ASN A 329 -5.51 25.26 -9.72
N ASN A 330 -4.39 24.87 -9.11
CA ASN A 330 -3.21 25.73 -8.93
C ASN A 330 -2.07 25.40 -9.90
N SER A 331 -2.12 24.26 -10.59
CA SER A 331 -1.08 23.85 -11.54
C SER A 331 -1.54 23.97 -13.00
N ALA A 332 -0.59 24.20 -13.90
CA ALA A 332 -0.85 24.08 -15.32
C ALA A 332 -1.27 22.65 -15.67
N LYS A 333 -2.06 22.47 -16.74
CA LYS A 333 -2.46 21.13 -17.22
C LYS A 333 -1.23 20.35 -17.70
N GLU A 334 -0.62 19.59 -16.82
CA GLU A 334 0.47 18.68 -17.14
C GLU A 334 -0.07 17.35 -17.67
N LYS A 335 0.56 16.85 -18.73
CA LYS A 335 0.25 15.55 -19.35
C LYS A 335 1.40 14.58 -19.09
N ARG A 336 1.46 14.04 -17.88
CA ARG A 336 2.48 13.07 -17.45
C ARG A 336 1.84 11.94 -16.66
N ARG A 337 2.55 10.79 -16.60
CA ARG A 337 2.11 9.60 -15.88
C ARG A 337 1.82 9.86 -14.41
N PHE A 338 2.69 10.61 -13.73
CA PHE A 338 2.56 10.91 -12.32
C PHE A 338 2.35 12.39 -12.12
N ILE A 339 1.29 12.77 -11.41
CA ILE A 339 1.01 14.16 -11.05
C ILE A 339 0.85 14.22 -9.54
N ALA A 340 1.79 14.89 -8.86
CA ALA A 340 1.79 15.01 -7.40
C ALA A 340 1.59 13.65 -6.69
N GLY A 341 2.31 12.62 -7.18
CA GLY A 341 2.34 11.28 -6.58
C GLY A 341 1.18 10.36 -6.94
N LEU A 342 0.37 10.71 -7.95
CA LEU A 342 -0.75 9.90 -8.43
C LEU A 342 -0.58 9.52 -9.89
N ASP A 343 -0.86 8.26 -10.22
CA ASP A 343 -0.87 7.76 -11.59
C ASP A 343 -2.04 8.40 -12.35
N THR A 344 -1.78 8.72 -13.61
CA THR A 344 -2.79 9.01 -14.62
C THR A 344 -2.71 7.91 -15.69
N PRO A 345 -3.87 7.47 -16.22
CA PRO A 345 -3.89 6.50 -17.32
C PRO A 345 -3.13 6.99 -18.55
N GLU A 346 -2.09 6.29 -19.02
CA GLU A 346 -1.31 6.73 -20.20
C GLU A 346 -1.84 6.20 -21.53
N THR A 347 -2.64 5.13 -21.50
CA THR A 347 -3.07 4.40 -22.70
C THR A 347 -4.52 3.96 -22.64
N LYS A 348 -5.11 3.68 -23.82
CA LYS A 348 -6.46 3.08 -23.95
C LYS A 348 -6.60 1.71 -23.26
N THR A 349 -5.48 1.04 -22.99
CA THR A 349 -5.42 -0.25 -22.30
C THR A 349 -5.27 -0.10 -20.78
N THR A 350 -5.52 1.10 -20.25
CA THR A 350 -5.47 1.38 -18.81
C THR A 350 -6.31 0.41 -17.99
N THR A 351 -5.80 0.12 -16.79
CA THR A 351 -6.49 -0.68 -15.77
C THR A 351 -7.46 0.14 -14.93
N ALA A 352 -7.51 1.47 -15.13
CA ALA A 352 -8.52 2.36 -14.58
C ALA A 352 -9.93 2.12 -15.15
N GLY A 353 -10.04 1.36 -16.25
CA GLY A 353 -11.34 1.07 -16.87
C GLY A 353 -12.04 2.31 -17.45
N ILE A 354 -11.28 3.24 -18.01
CA ILE A 354 -11.81 4.38 -18.74
C ILE A 354 -12.41 3.91 -20.07
N LYS A 355 -13.68 4.25 -20.32
CA LYS A 355 -14.42 3.99 -21.56
C LYS A 355 -14.17 5.09 -22.59
N ASN A 356 -14.12 6.36 -22.17
CA ASN A 356 -14.03 7.52 -23.08
C ASN A 356 -12.59 8.06 -23.23
N TRP A 357 -11.64 7.18 -23.56
CA TRP A 357 -10.27 7.59 -23.89
C TRP A 357 -10.19 8.30 -25.26
N PRO A 358 -9.42 9.40 -25.44
CA PRO A 358 -8.55 10.09 -24.48
C PRO A 358 -9.21 11.31 -23.79
N ILE A 359 -10.54 11.47 -23.87
CA ILE A 359 -11.23 12.69 -23.39
C ILE A 359 -11.00 12.89 -21.90
N GLN A 360 -11.00 11.80 -21.13
CA GLN A 360 -10.81 11.81 -19.67
C GLN A 360 -9.35 11.63 -19.24
N PHE A 361 -8.42 11.66 -20.19
CA PHE A 361 -7.00 11.66 -19.90
C PHE A 361 -6.63 12.89 -19.06
N GLY A 362 -5.98 12.67 -17.92
CA GLY A 362 -5.61 13.73 -16.98
C GLY A 362 -6.72 14.17 -16.03
N ASP A 363 -7.93 13.61 -16.14
CA ASP A 363 -9.02 13.78 -15.16
C ASP A 363 -9.18 12.54 -14.26
N VAL A 364 -8.49 11.44 -14.55
CA VAL A 364 -8.51 10.22 -13.74
C VAL A 364 -7.16 10.04 -13.06
N PHE A 365 -7.21 9.81 -11.76
CA PHE A 365 -6.04 9.65 -10.90
C PHE A 365 -6.16 8.37 -10.09
N GLY A 366 -5.04 7.73 -9.78
CA GLY A 366 -5.07 6.51 -9.00
C GLY A 366 -3.69 5.99 -8.68
N HIS A 367 -3.63 4.71 -8.32
CA HIS A 367 -2.38 3.97 -8.22
C HIS A 367 -2.64 2.46 -8.28
N LEU A 368 -1.58 1.70 -8.59
CA LEU A 368 -1.61 0.25 -8.65
C LEU A 368 -0.66 -0.33 -7.62
N GLY A 369 -1.12 -1.32 -6.85
CA GLY A 369 -0.26 -2.13 -6.00
C GLY A 369 0.17 -3.42 -6.68
N TYR A 370 1.34 -3.92 -6.34
CA TYR A 370 1.86 -5.16 -6.93
C TYR A 370 0.95 -6.37 -6.64
N THR A 371 0.35 -6.42 -5.45
CA THR A 371 -0.50 -7.52 -4.93
C THR A 371 -1.90 -7.59 -5.57
N GLY A 372 -2.14 -6.89 -6.68
CA GLY A 372 -3.46 -6.83 -7.33
C GLY A 372 -4.36 -5.71 -6.80
N THR A 373 -3.95 -5.01 -5.75
CA THR A 373 -4.65 -3.82 -5.22
C THR A 373 -4.60 -2.65 -6.20
N SER A 374 -5.64 -1.82 -6.22
CA SER A 374 -5.71 -0.60 -7.03
C SER A 374 -6.83 0.30 -6.54
N PHE A 375 -6.66 1.61 -6.71
CA PHE A 375 -7.77 2.56 -6.66
C PHE A 375 -7.65 3.55 -7.81
N TRP A 376 -8.80 4.09 -8.23
CA TRP A 376 -8.89 5.21 -9.14
C TRP A 376 -10.05 6.10 -8.75
N PHE A 377 -9.90 7.40 -8.96
CA PHE A 377 -10.96 8.38 -8.80
C PHE A 377 -10.98 9.35 -9.98
N TYR A 378 -12.15 9.90 -10.24
CA TYR A 378 -12.37 10.84 -11.32
C TYR A 378 -12.54 12.25 -10.76
N ASN A 379 -11.80 13.18 -11.34
CA ASN A 379 -11.74 14.55 -10.92
C ASN A 379 -11.71 15.41 -12.18
N GLN A 380 -12.81 16.08 -12.52
CA GLN A 380 -12.86 16.99 -13.68
C GLN A 380 -12.64 18.43 -13.27
N LEU A 381 -11.76 19.12 -14.00
CA LEU A 381 -11.66 20.58 -13.91
C LEU A 381 -13.00 21.20 -14.34
N ASN A 382 -13.42 22.26 -13.63
CA ASN A 382 -14.65 23.04 -13.87
C ASN A 382 -15.99 22.34 -13.58
N LYS A 383 -15.98 21.14 -13.00
CA LYS A 383 -17.16 20.57 -12.35
C LYS A 383 -16.99 20.57 -10.84
N LYS A 384 -18.10 20.39 -10.11
CA LYS A 384 -18.04 20.09 -8.68
C LYS A 384 -17.17 18.84 -8.50
N VAL A 385 -16.37 18.82 -7.43
CA VAL A 385 -15.57 17.64 -7.04
C VAL A 385 -16.46 16.41 -7.17
N SER A 386 -16.07 15.49 -8.06
CA SER A 386 -16.71 14.18 -8.11
C SER A 386 -16.05 13.31 -7.06
N ASP A 387 -16.89 12.66 -6.26
CA ASP A 387 -16.43 11.61 -5.36
C ASP A 387 -16.40 10.26 -6.10
N ASP A 388 -16.57 10.21 -7.43
CA ASP A 388 -16.55 8.97 -8.21
C ASP A 388 -15.21 8.26 -8.08
N TYR A 389 -15.23 7.06 -7.50
CA TYR A 389 -14.07 6.20 -7.38
C TYR A 389 -14.41 4.73 -7.63
N HIS A 390 -13.38 3.95 -7.90
CA HIS A 390 -13.44 2.51 -7.69
C HIS A 390 -12.15 2.00 -7.06
N ILE A 391 -12.29 0.96 -6.24
CA ILE A 391 -11.20 0.31 -5.51
C ILE A 391 -11.31 -1.20 -5.72
N LEU A 392 -10.17 -1.88 -5.83
CA LEU A 392 -10.05 -3.34 -5.84
C LEU A 392 -8.88 -3.75 -4.96
N LEU A 393 -9.09 -4.70 -4.06
CA LEU A 393 -8.10 -5.32 -3.18
C LEU A 393 -8.17 -6.83 -3.34
N THR A 394 -7.04 -7.51 -3.54
CA THR A 394 -7.04 -8.97 -3.78
C THR A 394 -5.92 -9.74 -3.10
N ASN A 395 -4.84 -9.09 -2.61
CA ASN A 395 -3.65 -9.78 -2.07
C ASN A 395 -3.28 -11.08 -2.80
N ARG A 396 -2.67 -10.97 -3.99
CA ARG A 396 -2.19 -12.12 -4.78
C ARG A 396 -1.49 -13.15 -3.90
N THR A 397 -1.81 -14.43 -4.09
CA THR A 397 -1.22 -15.54 -3.35
C THR A 397 -0.48 -16.51 -4.27
N SER A 398 0.37 -17.35 -3.69
CA SER A 398 0.77 -18.62 -4.31
C SER A 398 -0.40 -19.64 -4.23
N GLU A 399 -0.30 -20.74 -5.00
CA GLU A 399 -1.11 -21.96 -4.91
C GLU A 399 -1.69 -22.35 -3.54
N ARG A 400 -3.01 -22.37 -3.27
CA ARG A 400 -3.55 -23.24 -2.18
C ARG A 400 -3.69 -24.68 -2.68
N LYS A 401 -3.06 -25.64 -2.01
CA LYS A 401 -3.52 -27.04 -2.05
C LYS A 401 -4.54 -27.24 -0.94
N LYS A 402 -5.78 -27.59 -1.28
CA LYS A 402 -6.83 -27.88 -0.28
C LYS A 402 -6.39 -29.06 0.61
N MET A 403 -6.03 -28.79 1.85
CA MET A 403 -5.59 -29.79 2.83
C MET A 403 -6.61 -29.91 3.98
N GLY A 404 -7.48 -30.93 3.96
CA GLY A 404 -8.17 -31.40 5.17
C GLY A 404 -9.61 -30.95 5.46
N VAL A 405 -10.15 -31.46 6.59
CA VAL A 405 -11.53 -31.99 6.79
C VAL A 405 -12.60 -30.97 7.21
N LEU A 406 -12.22 -29.74 7.61
CA LEU A 406 -13.16 -28.70 8.02
C LEU A 406 -13.64 -27.90 6.80
N LYS A 407 -14.96 -27.82 6.63
CA LYS A 407 -15.61 -26.96 5.64
C LYS A 407 -15.56 -25.51 6.16
N CYS A 408 -14.42 -24.83 6.03
CA CYS A 408 -14.34 -23.40 6.33
C CYS A 408 -15.35 -22.64 5.43
N PRO A 409 -16.24 -21.79 5.97
CA PRO A 409 -17.16 -21.00 5.16
C PRO A 409 -16.43 -19.89 4.40
N ARG A 410 -16.93 -19.52 3.21
CA ARG A 410 -16.65 -18.17 2.67
C ARG A 410 -17.66 -17.20 3.27
N ILE A 411 -17.17 -16.05 3.69
CA ILE A 411 -17.97 -14.93 4.18
C ILE A 411 -18.01 -13.89 3.08
N LEU A 412 -19.21 -13.41 2.74
CA LEU A 412 -19.43 -12.26 1.88
C LEU A 412 -20.07 -11.14 2.70
N ILE A 413 -19.54 -9.95 2.55
CA ILE A 413 -19.99 -8.75 3.24
C ILE A 413 -20.35 -7.73 2.17
N VAL A 414 -21.55 -7.17 2.28
CA VAL A 414 -22.06 -6.16 1.35
C VAL A 414 -22.54 -4.98 2.17
N SER A 415 -21.81 -3.86 2.08
CA SER A 415 -22.17 -2.61 2.73
C SER A 415 -22.66 -1.62 1.66
N GLU A 416 -23.88 -1.14 1.81
CA GLU A 416 -24.47 -0.08 1.00
C GLU A 416 -24.30 1.26 1.71
N ILE A 417 -23.50 2.14 1.11
CA ILE A 417 -23.02 3.38 1.74
C ILE A 417 -24.19 4.35 1.98
N LYS A 418 -25.04 4.56 0.98
CA LYS A 418 -26.15 5.53 1.04
C LYS A 418 -27.17 5.22 2.14
N ASN A 419 -27.44 3.94 2.35
CA ASN A 419 -28.43 3.48 3.32
C ASN A 419 -27.80 3.10 4.67
N ASN A 420 -26.47 3.22 4.81
CA ASN A 420 -25.70 2.77 5.97
C ASN A 420 -26.11 1.35 6.41
N SER A 421 -26.27 0.45 5.44
CA SER A 421 -26.75 -0.92 5.69
C SER A 421 -25.68 -1.92 5.30
N THR A 422 -25.49 -2.95 6.14
CA THR A 422 -24.55 -4.04 5.86
C THR A 422 -25.25 -5.38 5.99
N GLN A 423 -25.03 -6.23 5.00
CA GLN A 423 -25.54 -7.60 4.95
C GLN A 423 -24.38 -8.59 4.92
N TYR A 424 -24.58 -9.72 5.57
CA TYR A 424 -23.57 -10.75 5.73
C TYR A 424 -24.10 -12.08 5.23
N PHE A 425 -23.34 -12.73 4.36
CA PHE A 425 -23.70 -14.01 3.80
C PHE A 425 -22.62 -15.04 4.07
N GLN A 426 -23.06 -16.25 4.40
CA GLN A 426 -22.20 -17.42 4.56
C GLN A 426 -22.38 -18.34 3.35
N PHE A 427 -21.26 -18.82 2.80
CA PHE A 427 -21.22 -19.82 1.74
C PHE A 427 -20.67 -21.12 2.30
N MET A 428 -21.54 -22.12 2.42
CA MET A 428 -21.18 -23.45 2.87
C MET A 428 -21.53 -24.48 1.79
N ASN A 429 -20.53 -25.19 1.26
CA ASN A 429 -20.69 -26.16 0.17
C ASN A 429 -21.38 -25.57 -1.08
N LYS A 430 -22.67 -25.85 -1.28
CA LYS A 430 -23.52 -25.37 -2.38
C LYS A 430 -24.52 -24.31 -1.91
N ASP A 431 -24.66 -24.12 -0.60
CA ASP A 431 -25.67 -23.29 0.01
C ASP A 431 -25.14 -21.87 0.24
N ILE A 432 -26.06 -20.94 0.40
CA ILE A 432 -25.83 -19.55 0.79
C ILE A 432 -26.94 -19.14 1.76
N SER A 433 -26.57 -18.47 2.84
CA SER A 433 -27.50 -17.97 3.86
C SER A 433 -27.10 -16.57 4.29
N LEU A 434 -28.09 -15.72 4.54
CA LEU A 434 -27.91 -14.48 5.29
C LEU A 434 -27.70 -14.85 6.76
N ILE A 435 -26.68 -14.28 7.40
CA ILE A 435 -26.34 -14.53 8.81
C ILE A 435 -26.20 -13.19 9.56
N PRO A 436 -26.43 -13.15 10.89
CA PRO A 436 -26.20 -11.94 11.67
C PRO A 436 -24.71 -11.64 11.81
N PHE A 437 -24.38 -10.38 12.09
CA PHE A 437 -22.99 -9.95 12.31
C PHE A 437 -22.28 -10.74 13.41
N SER A 438 -22.96 -11.04 14.52
CA SER A 438 -22.39 -11.81 15.64
C SER A 438 -21.88 -13.18 15.19
N GLU A 439 -22.60 -13.86 14.29
CA GLU A 439 -22.20 -15.15 13.75
C GLU A 439 -20.96 -15.03 12.85
N VAL A 440 -20.85 -13.97 12.04
CA VAL A 440 -19.63 -13.70 11.27
C VAL A 440 -18.43 -13.53 12.19
N HIS A 441 -18.58 -12.72 13.24
CA HIS A 441 -17.54 -12.44 14.20
C HIS A 441 -17.09 -13.73 14.91
N ASP A 442 -18.03 -14.52 15.41
CA ASP A 442 -17.75 -15.77 16.12
C ASP A 442 -17.04 -16.78 15.20
N LEU A 443 -17.52 -16.94 13.96
CA LEU A 443 -16.88 -17.82 12.96
C LEU A 443 -15.44 -17.39 12.65
N CYS A 444 -15.19 -16.09 12.47
CA CYS A 444 -13.86 -15.60 12.18
C CYS A 444 -12.94 -15.73 13.41
N GLN A 445 -13.44 -15.49 14.63
CA GLN A 445 -12.65 -15.70 15.85
C GLN A 445 -12.32 -17.18 16.08
N GLU A 446 -13.30 -18.07 15.89
CA GLU A 446 -13.13 -19.51 16.07
C GLU A 446 -12.17 -20.07 15.03
N LEU A 447 -12.30 -19.71 13.76
CA LEU A 447 -11.55 -20.33 12.67
C LEU A 447 -10.26 -19.59 12.30
N SER A 448 -10.07 -18.36 12.80
CA SER A 448 -8.88 -17.55 12.50
C SER A 448 -7.61 -18.35 12.78
N GLY A 449 -6.76 -18.42 11.77
CA GLY A 449 -5.47 -19.07 11.90
C GLY A 449 -5.53 -20.58 11.88
N TYR A 450 -6.68 -21.28 11.80
CA TYR A 450 -6.75 -22.76 11.67
C TYR A 450 -5.99 -23.27 10.43
N SER A 451 -5.64 -22.39 9.50
CA SER A 451 -5.00 -22.67 8.22
C SER A 451 -3.48 -22.57 8.17
N HIS A 452 -2.78 -22.59 9.32
CA HIS A 452 -1.32 -22.79 9.37
C HIS A 452 -0.82 -24.11 8.73
N ARG A 453 -1.70 -24.89 8.06
CA ARG A 453 -1.45 -26.21 7.43
C ARG A 453 -1.78 -26.28 5.92
N ILE A 454 -2.12 -25.19 5.24
CA ILE A 454 -2.77 -25.26 3.90
C ILE A 454 -1.87 -24.75 2.75
N TRP A 455 -0.70 -24.19 3.04
CA TRP A 455 0.11 -23.49 2.05
C TRP A 455 1.44 -24.19 1.82
N ASP A 456 1.67 -24.63 0.59
CA ASP A 456 2.97 -25.07 0.14
C ASP A 456 3.77 -23.85 -0.31
N THR A 457 4.58 -23.31 0.61
CA THR A 457 5.49 -22.18 0.33
C THR A 457 6.62 -22.56 -0.62
N GLY A 458 6.75 -23.84 -0.99
CA GLY A 458 7.74 -24.34 -1.95
C GLY A 458 7.33 -24.19 -3.42
N VAL A 459 6.07 -23.85 -3.72
CA VAL A 459 5.59 -23.73 -5.11
C VAL A 459 5.68 -22.29 -5.61
N LEU A 460 6.77 -21.98 -6.30
CA LEU A 460 6.91 -20.77 -7.10
C LEU A 460 6.00 -20.86 -8.34
N ARG A 461 5.19 -19.84 -8.59
CA ARG A 461 4.38 -19.73 -9.82
C ARG A 461 4.61 -18.42 -10.55
N SER A 462 4.33 -18.43 -11.84
CA SER A 462 4.28 -17.22 -12.67
C SER A 462 3.20 -16.26 -12.16
N TYR A 463 3.48 -14.96 -12.27
CA TYR A 463 2.60 -13.92 -11.80
C TYR A 463 1.27 -13.93 -12.57
N PRO A 464 0.11 -13.96 -11.90
CA PRO A 464 -1.16 -13.83 -12.59
C PRO A 464 -1.33 -12.42 -13.15
N ASP A 465 -1.81 -12.32 -14.39
CA ASP A 465 -2.16 -11.04 -14.98
C ASP A 465 -3.40 -10.45 -14.30
N MET A 466 -3.20 -9.44 -13.45
CA MET A 466 -4.29 -8.70 -12.82
C MET A 466 -4.80 -7.53 -13.66
N ALA A 467 -4.12 -7.17 -14.75
CA ALA A 467 -4.53 -6.01 -15.54
C ALA A 467 -5.92 -6.24 -16.16
N SER A 468 -6.13 -7.44 -16.71
CA SER A 468 -7.42 -7.87 -17.25
C SER A 468 -8.54 -7.83 -16.21
N ILE A 469 -8.28 -8.34 -14.99
CA ILE A 469 -9.25 -8.35 -13.88
C ILE A 469 -9.59 -6.93 -13.44
N ARG A 470 -8.58 -6.09 -13.17
CA ARG A 470 -8.79 -4.69 -12.77
C ARG A 470 -9.66 -3.94 -13.77
N LYS A 471 -9.31 -4.03 -15.05
CA LYS A 471 -10.05 -3.39 -16.13
C LYS A 471 -11.50 -3.86 -16.21
N SER A 472 -11.70 -5.18 -16.13
CA SER A 472 -13.03 -5.79 -16.21
C SER A 472 -13.92 -5.41 -15.03
N ILE A 473 -13.38 -5.34 -13.82
CA ILE A 473 -14.09 -4.89 -12.62
C ILE A 473 -14.37 -3.39 -12.71
N ALA A 474 -13.38 -2.57 -13.09
CA ALA A 474 -13.54 -1.14 -13.27
C ALA A 474 -14.70 -0.78 -14.21
N HIS A 475 -14.79 -1.42 -15.39
CA HIS A 475 -15.87 -1.19 -16.36
C HIS A 475 -17.29 -1.44 -15.80
N LYS A 476 -17.42 -2.25 -14.75
CA LYS A 476 -18.69 -2.58 -14.09
C LYS A 476 -19.00 -1.67 -12.89
N LEU A 477 -17.97 -1.09 -12.29
CA LEU A 477 -18.09 -0.27 -11.07
C LEU A 477 -18.36 1.19 -11.35
N TRP A 478 -17.92 1.70 -12.51
CA TRP A 478 -18.17 3.08 -12.91
C TRP A 478 -18.30 3.25 -14.43
N ASP A 479 -18.87 4.39 -14.83
CA ASP A 479 -19.13 4.76 -16.22
C ASP A 479 -18.33 6.01 -16.62
N VAL A 480 -17.02 5.96 -16.32
CA VAL A 480 -16.06 6.99 -16.73
C VAL A 480 -15.62 6.70 -18.15
#